data_AF-A0A6G8NQB5-F1
#
_entry.id   AF-A0A6G8NQB5-F1
#
_cell.length_a   1.000
_cell.length_b   1.000
_cell.length_c   1.000
_cell.angle_alpha   90.00
_cell.angle_beta   90.00
_cell.angle_gamma   90.00
#
_symmetry.space_group_name_H-M   'P 1'
#
loop_
_entity.id
_entity.type
_entity.pdbx_description
1 polymer ?
#
loop_
_entity_poly.entity_id
_entity_poly.type
_entity_poly.pdbx_seq_one_letter_code
_entity_poly.pdbx_strand_id
1 'polypeptide(L)'
;MSHTIREKQKLLNRVRRIKGQVEAIERALEQEHGCADVLQQITSCRGAMNGLLAVVLEDHIRTHLVDADSHEEPAGSATEQLIEVVHSYFK
;
A
#
# COMPACT_ATOMS: atom_id res chain seq x y z
N MET A 1 -19.32 -1.48 4.09
CA MET A 1 -18.39 -2.17 5.02
C MET A 1 -16.97 -1.95 4.50
N SER A 2 -15.98 -1.66 5.36
CA SER A 2 -14.60 -1.44 4.89
C SER A 2 -14.09 -2.68 4.16
N HIS A 3 -13.59 -2.49 2.94
CA HIS A 3 -13.14 -3.56 2.05
C HIS A 3 -11.87 -4.28 2.53
N THR A 4 -11.17 -3.70 3.50
CA THR A 4 -10.14 -4.39 4.31
C THR A 4 -10.68 -5.67 4.97
N ILE A 5 -12.01 -5.82 5.08
CA ILE A 5 -12.71 -6.99 5.59
C ILE A 5 -13.04 -8.00 4.46
N ARG A 6 -13.41 -7.53 3.26
CA ARG A 6 -13.82 -8.40 2.13
C ARG A 6 -12.65 -9.08 1.45
N GLU A 7 -11.53 -8.37 1.27
CA GLU A 7 -10.29 -8.90 0.69
C GLU A 7 -9.24 -9.27 1.76
N LYS A 8 -9.66 -9.39 3.02
CA LYS A 8 -8.79 -9.58 4.19
C LYS A 8 -7.72 -10.66 3.98
N GLN A 9 -8.10 -11.81 3.44
CA GLN A 9 -7.15 -12.92 3.25
C GLN A 9 -6.06 -12.60 2.24
N LYS A 10 -6.38 -11.89 1.15
CA LYS A 10 -5.40 -11.47 0.14
C LYS A 10 -4.43 -10.44 0.72
N LEU A 11 -4.95 -9.46 1.47
CA LEU A 11 -4.13 -8.45 2.15
C LEU A 11 -3.20 -9.09 3.18
N LEU A 12 -3.71 -10.01 4.01
CA LEU A 12 -2.91 -10.76 4.98
C LEU A 12 -1.81 -11.58 4.30
N ASN A 13 -2.08 -12.21 3.15
CA ASN A 13 -1.06 -12.95 2.40
C ASN A 13 0.06 -12.02 1.90
N ARG A 14 -0.27 -10.82 1.42
CA ARG A 14 0.72 -9.80 1.02
C ARG A 14 1.57 -9.36 2.21
N VAL A 15 0.94 -9.05 3.35
CA VAL A 15 1.63 -8.67 4.59
C VAL A 15 2.59 -9.77 5.06
N ARG A 16 2.15 -11.05 5.05
CA ARG A 16 3.02 -12.19 5.41
C ARG A 16 4.24 -12.31 4.49
N ARG A 17 4.07 -12.06 3.19
CA ARG A 17 5.18 -12.05 2.24
C ARG A 17 6.17 -10.90 2.53
N ILE A 18 5.67 -9.70 2.81
CA ILE A 18 6.48 -8.54 3.19
C ILE A 18 7.25 -8.84 4.49
N LYS A 19 6.59 -9.44 5.49
CA LYS A 19 7.25 -9.87 6.73
C LYS A 19 8.46 -10.77 6.45
N GLY A 20 8.30 -11.80 5.61
CA GLY A 20 9.42 -12.67 5.23
C GLY A 20 10.55 -11.95 4.48
N GLN A 21 10.24 -10.88 3.73
CA GLN A 21 11.27 -10.04 3.09
C GLN A 21 12.02 -9.18 4.11
N VAL A 22 11.32 -8.63 5.11
CA VAL A 22 11.95 -7.87 6.21
C VAL A 22 12.87 -8.78 7.03
N GLU A 23 12.41 -9.98 7.38
CA GLU A 23 13.24 -10.97 8.07
C GLU A 23 14.46 -11.41 7.24
N ALA A 24 14.35 -11.40 5.90
CA ALA A 24 15.49 -11.69 5.02
C ALA A 24 16.54 -10.57 5.04
N ILE A 25 16.10 -9.31 5.08
CA ILE A 25 16.98 -8.14 5.22
C ILE A 25 17.71 -8.20 6.57
N GLU A 26 17.00 -8.48 7.65
CA GLU A 26 17.60 -8.66 8.98
C GLU A 26 18.71 -9.72 8.96
N ARG A 27 18.41 -10.92 8.46
CA ARG A 27 19.42 -11.99 8.32
C ARG A 27 20.61 -11.58 7.45
N ALA A 28 20.37 -10.84 6.36
CA ALA A 28 21.46 -10.39 5.49
C ALA A 28 22.40 -9.41 6.21
N LEU A 29 21.88 -8.59 7.11
CA LEU A 29 22.68 -7.70 7.96
C LEU A 29 23.43 -8.49 9.04
N GLU A 30 22.76 -9.44 9.71
CA GLU A 30 23.40 -10.33 10.71
C GLU A 30 24.54 -11.17 10.12
N GLN A 31 24.40 -11.58 8.85
CA GLN A 31 25.39 -12.36 8.11
C GLN A 31 26.43 -11.51 7.39
N GLU A 32 26.42 -10.19 7.60
CA GLU A 32 27.36 -9.23 7.00
C GLU A 32 27.45 -9.35 5.46
N HIS A 33 26.30 -9.56 4.79
CA HIS A 33 26.24 -9.59 3.33
C HIS A 33 26.68 -8.25 2.71
N GLY A 34 27.11 -8.32 1.45
CA GLY A 34 27.55 -7.16 0.69
C GLY A 34 26.44 -6.12 0.53
N CYS A 35 26.82 -4.83 0.53
CA CYS A 35 25.89 -3.71 0.45
C CYS A 35 24.93 -3.80 -0.76
N ALA A 36 25.39 -4.32 -1.89
CA ALA A 36 24.57 -4.50 -3.09
C ALA A 36 23.41 -5.49 -2.87
N ASP A 37 23.65 -6.60 -2.17
CA ASP A 37 22.64 -7.62 -1.89
C ASP A 37 21.58 -7.09 -0.92
N VAL A 38 22.02 -6.38 0.12
CA VAL A 38 21.13 -5.71 1.08
C VAL A 38 20.25 -4.67 0.36
N LEU A 39 20.85 -3.83 -0.50
CA LEU A 39 20.10 -2.84 -1.29
C LEU A 39 19.06 -3.48 -2.21
N GLN A 40 19.39 -4.62 -2.82
CA GLN A 40 18.47 -5.36 -3.67
C GLN A 40 17.27 -5.90 -2.87
N GLN A 41 17.51 -6.45 -1.68
CA GLN A 41 16.44 -6.93 -0.80
C GLN A 41 15.54 -5.81 -0.30
N ILE A 42 16.13 -4.68 0.12
CA ILE A 42 15.38 -3.47 0.53
C ILE A 42 14.50 -2.98 -0.62
N THR A 43 15.05 -2.89 -1.84
CA THR A 43 14.30 -2.44 -3.01
C THR A 43 13.14 -3.37 -3.34
N SER A 44 13.34 -4.69 -3.23
CA SER A 44 12.29 -5.69 -3.39
C SER A 44 11.19 -5.54 -2.32
N CYS A 45 11.56 -5.33 -1.05
CA CYS A 45 10.61 -5.15 0.05
C CYS A 45 9.79 -3.85 -0.13
N ARG A 46 10.45 -2.75 -0.53
CA ARG A 46 9.80 -1.49 -0.88
C ARG A 46 8.77 -1.66 -2.00
N GLY A 47 9.13 -2.38 -3.07
CA GLY A 47 8.21 -2.68 -4.17
C GLY A 47 6.97 -3.46 -3.72
N ALA A 48 7.15 -4.45 -2.84
CA ALA A 48 6.03 -5.21 -2.27
C ALA A 48 5.12 -4.33 -1.40
N MET A 49 5.69 -3.42 -0.60
CA MET A 49 4.93 -2.45 0.19
C MET A 49 4.13 -1.50 -0.69
N ASN A 50 4.75 -0.94 -1.74
CA ASN A 50 4.06 -0.07 -2.69
C ASN A 50 2.90 -0.80 -3.39
N GLY A 51 3.08 -2.08 -3.72
CA GLY A 51 2.00 -2.90 -4.29
C GLY A 51 0.86 -3.17 -3.31
N LEU A 52 1.13 -3.27 -2.01
CA LEU A 52 0.07 -3.36 -0.98
C LEU A 52 -0.66 -2.02 -0.85
N LEU A 53 0.08 -0.91 -0.80
CA LEU A 53 -0.48 0.44 -0.75
C LEU A 53 -1.43 0.69 -1.93
N ALA A 54 -0.99 0.41 -3.16
CA ALA A 54 -1.80 0.61 -4.36
C ALA A 54 -3.15 -0.10 -4.30
N VAL A 55 -3.19 -1.36 -3.84
CA VAL A 55 -4.43 -2.14 -3.73
C VAL A 55 -5.38 -1.53 -2.69
N VAL A 56 -4.85 -1.13 -1.53
CA VAL A 56 -5.68 -0.51 -0.48
C VAL A 56 -6.18 0.86 -0.92
N LEU A 57 -5.35 1.62 -1.63
CA LEU A 57 -5.66 2.95 -2.12
C LEU A 57 -6.72 2.96 -3.22
N GLU A 58 -6.55 2.11 -4.24
CA GLU A 58 -7.51 1.95 -5.35
C GLU A 58 -8.92 1.69 -4.83
N ASP A 59 -9.02 0.82 -3.83
CA ASP A 59 -10.29 0.41 -3.29
C ASP A 59 -10.87 1.46 -2.32
N HIS A 60 -10.04 2.19 -1.57
CA HIS A 60 -10.46 3.37 -0.81
C HIS A 60 -11.10 4.42 -1.73
N ILE A 61 -10.46 4.72 -2.86
CA ILE A 61 -10.97 5.66 -3.88
C ILE A 61 -12.31 5.17 -4.42
N ARG A 62 -12.42 3.90 -4.84
CA ARG A 62 -13.68 3.36 -5.39
C ARG A 62 -14.83 3.40 -4.40
N THR A 63 -14.56 3.13 -3.13
CA THR A 63 -15.61 3.03 -2.10
C THR A 63 -16.07 4.39 -1.59
N HIS A 64 -15.15 5.34 -1.48
CA HIS A 64 -15.43 6.63 -0.82
C HIS A 64 -15.58 7.81 -1.78
N LEU A 65 -15.02 7.73 -2.99
CA LEU A 65 -15.04 8.85 -3.95
C LEU A 65 -16.01 8.63 -5.12
N VAL A 66 -16.31 7.38 -5.50
CA VAL A 66 -17.19 7.09 -6.66
C VAL A 66 -18.67 7.02 -6.26
N ASP A 67 -18.98 6.59 -5.04
CA ASP A 67 -20.37 6.51 -4.52
C ASP A 67 -20.87 7.87 -3.97
N ALA A 68 -20.04 8.92 -3.96
CA ALA A 68 -20.40 10.26 -3.47
C ALA A 68 -21.17 11.11 -4.51
N ASP A 69 -21.15 10.72 -5.79
CA ASP A 69 -21.83 11.46 -6.89
C ASP A 69 -23.35 11.29 -6.89
N SER A 70 -23.93 10.44 -6.03
CA SER A 70 -25.39 10.19 -6.01
C SER A 70 -26.20 11.06 -5.04
N HIS A 71 -25.57 11.99 -4.30
CA HIS A 71 -26.27 12.91 -3.40
C HIS A 71 -25.77 14.35 -3.57
N GLU A 72 -26.70 15.26 -3.81
CA GLU A 72 -26.50 16.66 -4.17
C GLU A 72 -25.68 17.47 -3.10
N GLU A 73 -24.59 18.09 -3.58
CA GLU A 73 -23.79 19.22 -3.02
C GLU A 73 -22.85 19.00 -1.79
N PRO A 74 -21.87 19.91 -1.54
CA PRO A 74 -20.77 20.37 -2.37
C PRO A 74 -19.45 20.01 -1.67
N ALA A 75 -19.02 18.75 -1.72
CA ALA A 75 -17.65 18.40 -1.35
C ALA A 75 -16.79 18.62 -2.60
N GLY A 76 -15.64 19.30 -2.48
CA GLY A 76 -14.74 19.57 -3.61
C GLY A 76 -14.58 18.36 -4.53
N SER A 77 -14.48 18.61 -5.85
CA SER A 77 -14.61 17.58 -6.88
C SER A 77 -13.87 16.29 -6.49
N ALA A 78 -14.40 15.11 -6.84
CA ALA A 78 -13.73 13.82 -6.56
C ALA A 78 -12.22 13.82 -6.91
N THR A 79 -11.83 14.66 -7.88
CA THR A 79 -10.44 14.99 -8.23
C THR A 79 -9.60 15.59 -7.09
N GLU A 80 -10.12 16.54 -6.32
CA GLU A 80 -9.40 17.21 -5.22
C GLU A 80 -9.15 16.24 -4.06
N GLN A 81 -10.16 15.43 -3.72
CA GLN A 81 -10.05 14.39 -2.70
C GLN A 81 -9.07 13.29 -3.13
N LEU A 82 -9.06 12.94 -4.42
CA LEU A 82 -8.06 12.04 -5.00
C LEU A 82 -6.64 12.63 -4.90
N ILE A 83 -6.46 13.93 -5.16
CA ILE A 83 -5.19 14.64 -5.04
C ILE A 83 -4.69 14.63 -3.58
N GLU A 84 -5.55 14.92 -2.60
CA GLU A 84 -5.19 14.83 -1.18
C GLU A 84 -4.75 13.42 -0.77
N VAL A 85 -5.51 12.41 -1.21
CA VAL A 85 -5.19 11.00 -0.96
C VAL A 85 -3.82 10.66 -1.56
N VAL A 86 -3.56 11.03 -2.81
CA VAL A 86 -2.24 10.82 -3.45
C VAL A 86 -1.12 11.51 -2.65
N HIS A 87 -1.29 12.78 -2.25
CA HIS A 87 -0.30 13.50 -1.45
C HIS A 87 -0.05 12.91 -0.06
N SER A 88 -1.09 12.32 0.57
CA SER A 88 -0.98 11.74 1.90
C SER A 88 -0.17 10.44 1.93
N TYR A 89 -0.17 9.68 0.83
CA TYR A 89 0.47 8.37 0.74
C TYR A 89 1.75 8.33 -0.11
N PHE A 90 1.99 9.34 -0.96
CA PHE A 90 3.18 9.44 -1.83
C PHE A 90 4.00 10.70 -1.53
N LYS A 91 4.50 10.83 -0.29
CA LYS A 91 5.53 11.82 0.04
C LYS A 91 6.89 11.48 -0.57
#